data_AF-G2E9J0-F1
#
_entry.id   AF-G2E9J0-F1
#
_cell.length_a   1.000
_cell.length_b   1.000
_cell.length_c   1.000
_cell.angle_alpha   90.00
_cell.angle_beta   90.00
_cell.angle_gamma   90.00
#
_symmetry.space_group_name_H-M   'P 1'
#
loop_
_entity.id
_entity.type
_entity.pdbx_description
1 polymer ?
#
loop_
_entity_poly.entity_id
_entity_poly.type
_entity_poly.pdbx_seq_one_letter_code
_entity_poly.pdbx_strand_id
1 'polypeptide(L)'
;MSKMNNEISEVLNNCDIESLIRRMQAFTISKLGYNKKNYDGLEPLDFVFAVFEKALSGVRNWDKNKIDFEGFVFGSLKSDIYAAIEKRKRRKVVEDDEDIDESYILDIHVISNEIGFDDTTTHKIDFKIEKQNFLDKLKAAEATDLEILIFECWCDEIFKPQEIADFLELDVTTIYNALKRLQKRQKNILRK
;
A
#
# COMPACT_ATOMS: atom_id res chain seq x y z
N MET A 1 -32.28 12.89 9.02
CA MET A 1 -30.85 13.20 8.83
C MET A 1 -30.28 13.54 10.20
N SER A 2 -29.61 12.56 10.79
CA SER A 2 -29.46 12.34 12.23
C SER A 2 -28.33 13.17 12.86
N LYS A 3 -28.48 13.54 14.15
CA LYS A 3 -27.48 14.22 14.99
C LYS A 3 -26.05 13.68 14.83
N MET A 4 -25.90 12.39 14.53
CA MET A 4 -24.61 11.72 14.37
C MET A 4 -23.79 12.22 13.18
N ASN A 5 -24.46 12.66 12.10
CA ASN A 5 -23.79 13.26 10.95
C ASN A 5 -23.17 14.61 11.34
N ASN A 6 -23.85 15.38 12.19
CA ASN A 6 -23.34 16.66 12.66
C ASN A 6 -22.10 16.49 13.55
N GLU A 7 -22.06 15.46 14.40
CA GLU A 7 -20.90 15.19 15.27
C GLU A 7 -19.66 14.74 14.47
N ILE A 8 -19.83 13.86 13.49
CA ILE A 8 -18.73 13.44 12.60
C ILE A 8 -18.26 14.63 11.76
N SER A 9 -19.18 15.43 11.22
CA SER A 9 -18.83 16.65 10.47
C SER A 9 -18.10 17.68 11.31
N GLU A 10 -18.47 17.88 12.57
CA GLU A 10 -17.76 18.77 13.51
C GLU A 10 -16.35 18.28 13.81
N VAL A 11 -16.16 16.97 13.97
CA VAL A 11 -14.83 16.38 14.21
C VAL A 11 -13.96 16.47 12.97
N LEU A 12 -14.52 16.22 11.79
CA LEU A 12 -13.82 16.39 10.51
C LEU A 12 -13.38 17.85 10.32
N ASN A 13 -14.24 18.83 10.61
CA ASN A 13 -13.90 20.26 10.48
C ASN A 13 -12.74 20.70 11.40
N ASN A 14 -12.55 20.02 12.53
CA ASN A 14 -11.48 20.32 13.49
C ASN A 14 -10.26 19.40 13.34
N CYS A 15 -10.28 18.46 12.40
CA CYS A 15 -9.21 17.49 12.17
C CYS A 15 -8.38 17.89 10.95
N ASP A 16 -7.08 17.56 10.98
CA ASP A 16 -6.25 17.57 9.78
C ASP A 16 -6.62 16.36 8.90
N ILE A 17 -7.68 16.55 8.12
CA ILE A 17 -8.23 15.52 7.22
C ILE A 17 -7.18 15.07 6.20
N GLU A 18 -6.33 15.98 5.71
CA GLU A 18 -5.32 15.63 4.72
C GLU A 18 -4.29 14.66 5.29
N SER A 19 -3.78 14.95 6.50
CA SER A 19 -2.89 14.03 7.22
C SER A 19 -3.57 12.71 7.54
N LEU A 20 -4.85 12.72 7.94
CA LEU A 20 -5.60 11.49 8.21
C LEU A 20 -5.76 10.63 6.96
N ILE A 21 -6.16 11.21 5.83
CA ILE A 21 -6.30 10.51 4.54
C ILE A 21 -4.96 9.93 4.11
N ARG A 22 -3.86 10.69 4.18
CA ARG A 22 -2.51 10.21 3.82
C ARG A 22 -2.10 9.00 4.66
N ARG A 23 -2.36 9.02 5.97
CA ARG A 23 -2.06 7.90 6.87
C ARG A 23 -2.95 6.68 6.60
N MET A 24 -4.23 6.89 6.34
CA MET A 24 -5.15 5.82 5.96
C MET A 24 -4.75 5.20 4.61
N GLN A 25 -4.38 6.01 3.63
CA GLN A 25 -3.90 5.55 2.33
C GLN A 25 -2.62 4.74 2.46
N ALA A 26 -1.63 5.24 3.21
CA ALA A 26 -0.39 4.52 3.48
C ALA A 26 -0.65 3.17 4.16
N PHE A 27 -1.61 3.13 5.09
CA PHE A 27 -2.05 1.88 5.71
C PHE A 27 -2.67 0.92 4.69
N THR A 28 -3.57 1.39 3.82
CA THR A 28 -4.16 0.57 2.75
C THR A 28 -3.09 0.02 1.82
N ILE A 29 -2.16 0.85 1.36
CA ILE A 29 -1.03 0.44 0.50
C ILE A 29 -0.18 -0.61 1.20
N SER A 30 0.12 -0.45 2.49
CA SER A 30 0.92 -1.42 3.26
C SER A 30 0.26 -2.80 3.38
N LYS A 31 -1.07 -2.87 3.23
CA LYS A 31 -1.83 -4.13 3.34
C LYS A 31 -2.19 -4.74 2.00
N LEU A 32 -2.53 -3.90 1.02
CA LEU A 32 -3.05 -4.33 -0.27
C LEU A 32 -1.99 -4.31 -1.38
N GLY A 33 -0.90 -3.55 -1.19
CA GLY A 33 0.08 -3.20 -2.23
C GLY A 33 -0.42 -2.09 -3.15
N TYR A 34 0.48 -1.52 -3.96
CA TYR A 34 0.14 -0.44 -4.92
C TYR A 34 -0.38 -0.96 -6.28
N ASN A 35 -0.53 -2.28 -6.44
CA ASN A 35 -0.88 -2.88 -7.72
C ASN A 35 -2.37 -2.66 -8.06
N LYS A 36 -2.63 -1.75 -9.01
CA LYS A 36 -3.96 -1.36 -9.51
C LYS A 36 -4.87 -2.51 -9.99
N LYS A 37 -4.28 -3.67 -10.28
CA LYS A 37 -5.01 -4.84 -10.82
C LYS A 37 -5.54 -5.81 -9.75
N ASN A 38 -5.26 -5.57 -8.47
CA ASN A 38 -5.46 -6.59 -7.44
C ASN A 38 -6.84 -6.60 -6.75
N TYR A 39 -7.67 -5.57 -6.92
CA TYR A 39 -8.94 -5.43 -6.20
C TYR A 39 -10.06 -4.86 -7.09
N ASP A 40 -10.39 -5.55 -8.18
CA ASP A 40 -11.48 -5.14 -9.09
C ASP A 40 -11.34 -3.71 -9.63
N GLY A 41 -10.11 -3.23 -9.81
CA GLY A 41 -9.82 -1.87 -10.26
C GLY A 41 -9.90 -0.79 -9.17
N LEU A 42 -10.14 -1.15 -7.91
CA LEU A 42 -10.16 -0.21 -6.79
C LEU A 42 -8.74 0.24 -6.41
N GLU A 43 -8.58 1.55 -6.30
CA GLU A 43 -7.38 2.20 -5.80
C GLU A 43 -7.36 2.26 -4.26
N PRO A 44 -6.19 2.37 -3.62
CA PRO A 44 -6.10 2.48 -2.16
C PRO A 44 -6.93 3.62 -1.56
N LEU A 45 -7.12 4.71 -2.31
CA LEU A 45 -7.96 5.84 -1.89
C LEU A 45 -9.45 5.50 -1.90
N ASP A 46 -9.91 4.62 -2.77
CA ASP A 46 -11.33 4.22 -2.83
C ASP A 46 -11.75 3.55 -1.52
N PHE A 47 -10.87 2.73 -0.93
CA PHE A 47 -11.10 2.15 0.40
C PHE A 47 -11.20 3.22 1.48
N VAL A 48 -10.38 4.27 1.41
CA VAL A 48 -10.39 5.36 2.39
C VAL A 48 -11.68 6.16 2.26
N PHE A 49 -12.06 6.57 1.04
CA PHE A 49 -13.28 7.33 0.82
C PHE A 49 -14.55 6.53 1.12
N ALA A 50 -14.58 5.23 0.83
CA ALA A 50 -15.70 4.36 1.21
C ALA A 50 -15.92 4.33 2.73
N VAL A 51 -14.86 4.41 3.54
CA VAL A 51 -14.98 4.48 5.00
C VAL A 51 -15.63 5.80 5.44
N PHE A 52 -15.18 6.93 4.86
CA PHE A 52 -15.76 8.24 5.17
C PHE A 52 -17.22 8.33 4.71
N GLU A 53 -17.55 7.80 3.53
CA GLU A 53 -18.93 7.74 3.02
C GLU A 53 -19.81 6.93 3.96
N LYS A 54 -19.37 5.74 4.41
CA LYS A 54 -20.11 4.91 5.38
C LYS A 54 -20.27 5.58 6.75
N ALA A 55 -19.28 6.36 7.17
CA ALA A 55 -19.35 7.13 8.41
C ALA A 55 -20.37 8.27 8.30
N LEU A 56 -20.33 9.05 7.22
CA LEU A 56 -21.21 10.21 6.99
C LEU A 56 -22.65 9.82 6.63
N SER A 57 -22.85 8.68 5.97
CA SER A 57 -24.18 8.14 5.66
C SER A 57 -24.85 7.48 6.87
N GLY A 58 -24.12 7.26 7.97
CA GLY A 58 -24.62 6.57 9.16
C GLY A 58 -24.75 5.06 8.97
N VAL A 59 -24.14 4.48 7.93
CA VAL A 59 -24.03 3.02 7.77
C VAL A 59 -23.15 2.42 8.87
N ARG A 60 -22.13 3.17 9.31
CA ARG A 60 -21.28 2.81 10.46
C ARG A 60 -21.51 3.78 11.60
N ASN A 61 -21.92 3.25 12.75
CA ASN A 61 -22.18 4.03 13.94
C ASN A 61 -20.89 4.28 14.73
N TRP A 62 -20.48 5.53 14.84
CA TRP A 62 -19.37 5.93 15.71
C TRP A 62 -19.89 6.23 17.12
N ASP A 63 -19.30 5.58 18.12
CA ASP A 63 -19.57 5.83 19.53
C ASP A 63 -18.36 6.52 20.17
N LYS A 64 -18.47 7.84 20.35
CA LYS A 64 -17.42 8.71 20.90
C LYS A 64 -16.99 8.32 22.32
N ASN A 65 -17.84 7.63 23.08
CA ASN A 65 -17.52 7.21 24.45
C ASN A 65 -16.63 5.97 24.48
N LYS A 66 -16.58 5.19 23.38
CA LYS A 66 -15.82 3.95 23.31
C LYS A 66 -14.49 4.10 22.58
N ILE A 67 -14.47 4.89 21.51
CA ILE A 67 -13.30 5.00 20.65
C ILE A 67 -13.20 6.40 20.06
N ASP A 68 -11.96 6.87 19.91
CA ASP A 68 -11.67 8.10 19.19
C ASP A 68 -12.06 7.97 17.71
N PHE A 69 -12.26 9.12 17.06
CA PHE A 69 -12.68 9.13 15.65
C PHE A 69 -11.63 8.45 14.75
N GLU A 70 -10.36 8.68 15.05
CA GLU A 70 -9.25 8.07 14.31
C GLU A 70 -9.25 6.54 14.46
N GLY A 71 -9.33 6.02 15.69
CA GLY A 71 -9.47 4.59 15.93
C GLY A 71 -10.70 3.99 15.26
N PHE A 72 -11.82 4.72 15.21
CA PHE A 72 -13.03 4.31 14.50
C PHE A 72 -12.81 4.18 12.98
N VAL A 73 -12.22 5.19 12.32
CA VAL A 73 -12.00 5.14 10.87
C VAL A 73 -10.94 4.11 10.49
N PHE A 74 -9.86 3.96 11.28
CA PHE A 74 -8.85 2.93 11.04
C PHE A 74 -9.39 1.52 11.31
N GLY A 75 -10.19 1.34 12.36
CA GLY A 75 -10.89 0.08 12.61
C GLY A 75 -11.83 -0.27 11.47
N SER A 76 -12.52 0.73 10.93
CA SER A 76 -13.45 0.55 9.81
C SER A 76 -12.73 0.17 8.51
N LEU A 77 -11.65 0.89 8.21
CA LEU A 77 -10.77 0.63 7.07
C LEU A 77 -10.17 -0.77 7.13
N LYS A 78 -9.69 -1.18 8.30
CA LYS A 78 -9.15 -2.52 8.53
C LYS A 78 -10.19 -3.60 8.19
N SER A 79 -11.43 -3.45 8.65
CA SER A 79 -12.51 -4.40 8.32
C SER A 79 -12.83 -4.45 6.82
N ASP A 80 -12.87 -3.31 6.14
CA ASP A 80 -13.13 -3.25 4.69
C ASP A 80 -12.00 -3.92 3.88
N ILE A 81 -10.74 -3.67 4.27
CA ILE A 81 -9.55 -4.31 3.69
C ILE A 81 -9.60 -5.84 3.85
N TYR A 82 -9.85 -6.34 5.07
CA TYR A 82 -9.93 -7.79 5.29
C TYR A 82 -11.08 -8.43 4.53
N ALA A 83 -12.24 -7.77 4.45
CA ALA A 83 -13.36 -8.24 3.66
C ALA A 83 -13.00 -8.35 2.17
N ALA A 84 -12.26 -7.39 1.62
CA ALA A 84 -11.80 -7.42 0.23
C ALA A 84 -10.79 -8.55 -0.03
N ILE A 85 -9.82 -8.74 0.87
CA ILE A 85 -8.84 -9.85 0.79
C ILE A 85 -9.57 -11.20 0.84
N GLU A 86 -10.52 -11.35 1.75
CA GLU A 86 -11.30 -12.59 1.92
C GLU A 86 -12.18 -12.89 0.70
N LYS A 87 -12.86 -11.87 0.15
CA LYS A 87 -13.64 -11.99 -1.08
C LYS A 87 -12.77 -12.49 -2.24
N ARG A 88 -11.54 -11.99 -2.36
CA ARG A 88 -10.60 -12.43 -3.39
C ARG A 88 -10.15 -13.88 -3.21
N LYS A 89 -9.85 -14.30 -1.97
CA LYS A 89 -9.50 -15.70 -1.69
C LYS A 89 -10.60 -16.65 -2.13
N ARG A 90 -11.86 -16.30 -1.90
CA ARG A 90 -13.01 -17.11 -2.34
C ARG A 90 -13.13 -17.21 -3.85
N ARG A 91 -12.86 -16.13 -4.60
CA ARG A 91 -12.89 -16.14 -6.06
C ARG A 91 -11.77 -16.98 -6.68
N LYS A 92 -10.55 -16.92 -6.12
CA LYS A 92 -9.40 -17.73 -6.61
C LYS A 92 -9.59 -19.24 -6.48
N VAL A 93 -10.51 -19.71 -5.64
CA VAL A 93 -10.78 -21.15 -5.45
C VAL A 93 -11.74 -21.68 -6.53
N VAL A 94 -12.32 -20.83 -7.38
CA VAL A 94 -13.27 -21.20 -8.45
C VAL A 94 -12.60 -21.20 -9.84
N GLU A 95 -11.27 -21.12 -9.91
CA GLU A 95 -10.55 -21.34 -11.18
C GLU A 95 -10.40 -22.86 -11.43
N ASP A 96 -11.51 -23.52 -11.76
CA ASP A 96 -11.55 -24.76 -12.55
C ASP A 96 -12.80 -24.67 -13.45
N ASP A 97 -12.57 -24.59 -14.76
CA ASP A 97 -13.49 -24.88 -15.87
C ASP A 97 -14.88 -24.19 -15.88
N GLU A 98 -14.92 -22.88 -16.09
CA GLU A 98 -16.03 -22.30 -16.86
C GLU A 98 -15.47 -21.60 -18.09
N ASP A 99 -15.66 -22.20 -19.26
CA ASP A 99 -15.55 -21.55 -20.56
C ASP A 99 -16.43 -20.30 -20.53
N ILE A 100 -15.81 -19.15 -20.27
CA ILE A 100 -16.48 -17.86 -20.31
C ILE A 100 -16.82 -17.63 -21.79
N ASP A 101 -18.10 -17.79 -22.15
CA ASP A 101 -18.62 -17.49 -23.48
C ASP A 101 -18.44 -15.98 -23.77
N GLU A 102 -17.33 -15.58 -24.38
CA GLU A 102 -17.04 -14.17 -24.69
C GLU A 102 -17.92 -13.58 -25.81
N SER A 103 -19.01 -14.25 -26.23
CA SER A 103 -19.91 -13.79 -27.31
C SER A 103 -20.60 -12.44 -27.04
N TYR A 104 -20.58 -11.94 -25.81
CA TYR A 104 -21.10 -10.63 -25.42
C TYR A 104 -20.07 -9.48 -25.44
N ILE A 105 -18.80 -9.74 -25.78
CA ILE A 105 -17.84 -8.66 -26.06
C ILE A 105 -18.28 -8.01 -27.36
N LEU A 106 -18.96 -6.86 -27.25
CA LEU A 106 -19.33 -6.03 -28.39
C LEU A 106 -18.06 -5.63 -29.16
N ASP A 107 -18.07 -5.78 -30.49
CA ASP A 107 -17.06 -5.21 -31.39
C ASP A 107 -17.07 -3.68 -31.28
N ILE A 108 -16.38 -3.14 -30.27
CA ILE A 108 -16.17 -1.70 -30.13
C ILE A 108 -15.31 -1.27 -31.33
N HIS A 109 -15.87 -0.43 -32.20
CA HIS A 109 -15.10 0.22 -33.25
C HIS A 109 -13.92 0.97 -32.62
N VAL A 110 -12.70 0.55 -32.92
CA VAL A 110 -11.47 1.24 -32.51
C VAL A 110 -11.47 2.61 -33.20
N ILE A 111 -11.88 3.66 -32.50
CA ILE A 111 -11.77 5.03 -32.98
C ILE A 111 -10.29 5.38 -32.95
N SER A 112 -9.60 5.20 -34.09
CA SER A 112 -8.14 5.32 -34.22
C SER A 112 -7.58 6.74 -34.01
N ASN A 113 -8.44 7.71 -33.69
CA ASN A 113 -8.12 9.13 -33.60
C ASN A 113 -8.07 9.67 -32.16
N GLU A 114 -8.19 8.83 -31.13
CA GLU A 114 -7.92 9.28 -29.77
C GLU A 114 -6.41 9.46 -29.57
N ILE A 115 -5.98 10.73 -29.56
CA ILE A 115 -4.64 11.11 -29.12
C ILE A 115 -4.65 11.01 -27.59
N GLY A 116 -4.17 9.88 -27.06
CA GLY A 116 -3.94 9.73 -25.63
C GLY A 116 -3.11 10.89 -25.11
N PHE A 117 -3.61 11.62 -24.11
CA PHE A 117 -2.85 12.64 -23.41
C PHE A 117 -1.84 11.92 -22.52
N ASP A 118 -0.56 11.94 -22.92
CA ASP A 118 0.52 11.41 -22.09
C ASP A 118 0.68 12.35 -20.89
N ASP A 119 0.19 11.90 -19.74
CA ASP A 119 0.28 12.67 -18.50
C ASP A 119 1.73 12.73 -18.03
N THR A 120 2.45 13.74 -18.50
CA THR A 120 3.84 14.01 -18.10
C THR A 120 3.95 14.59 -16.69
N THR A 121 2.85 14.82 -15.97
CA THR A 121 2.88 15.38 -14.62
C THR A 121 3.29 14.36 -13.56
N THR A 122 3.16 13.07 -13.86
CA THR A 122 3.69 12.00 -13.03
C THR A 122 5.08 11.60 -13.52
N HIS A 123 6.11 11.98 -12.76
CA HIS A 123 7.42 11.36 -12.93
C HIS A 123 7.28 9.86 -12.67
N LYS A 124 7.29 9.04 -13.72
CA LYS A 124 7.42 7.59 -13.60
C LYS A 124 8.69 7.33 -12.79
N ILE A 125 8.52 6.82 -11.56
CA ILE A 125 9.63 6.41 -10.72
C ILE A 125 10.25 5.19 -11.40
N ASP A 126 11.41 5.39 -12.01
CA ASP A 126 12.20 4.29 -12.55
C ASP A 126 12.92 3.61 -11.38
N PHE A 127 12.32 2.55 -10.87
CA PHE A 127 12.86 1.73 -9.79
C PHE A 127 14.29 1.25 -10.06
N LYS A 128 14.69 1.12 -11.33
CA LYS A 128 16.06 0.74 -11.70
C LYS A 128 17.04 1.87 -11.41
N ILE A 129 16.68 3.10 -11.77
CA ILE A 129 17.48 4.30 -11.48
C ILE A 129 17.54 4.53 -9.97
N GLU A 130 16.42 4.36 -9.26
CA GLU A 130 16.37 4.56 -7.82
C GLU A 130 17.19 3.51 -7.06
N LYS A 131 17.12 2.24 -7.45
CA LYS A 131 17.97 1.16 -6.93
C LYS A 131 19.45 1.48 -7.13
N GLN A 132 19.83 1.92 -8.33
CA GLN A 132 21.22 2.29 -8.64
C GLN A 132 21.71 3.44 -7.76
N ASN A 133 20.92 4.52 -7.67
CA ASN A 133 21.23 5.68 -6.83
C ASN A 133 21.40 5.31 -5.35
N PHE A 134 20.60 4.37 -4.86
CA PHE A 134 20.69 3.93 -3.48
C PHE A 134 21.94 3.06 -3.23
N LEU A 135 22.28 2.18 -4.17
CA LEU A 135 23.52 1.39 -4.13
C LEU A 135 24.76 2.30 -4.14
N ASP A 136 24.76 3.35 -4.97
CA ASP A 136 25.88 4.29 -5.04
C ASP A 136 26.03 5.08 -3.73
N LYS A 137 24.93 5.47 -3.09
CA LYS A 137 24.93 6.10 -1.76
C LYS A 137 25.42 5.15 -0.67
N LEU A 138 25.08 3.86 -0.74
CA LEU A 138 25.57 2.85 0.20
C LEU A 138 27.08 2.61 0.03
N LYS A 139 27.57 2.53 -1.22
CA LYS A 139 29.01 2.42 -1.52
C LYS A 139 29.78 3.65 -1.05
N ALA A 140 29.25 4.85 -1.31
CA ALA A 140 29.85 6.10 -0.83
C ALA A 140 29.87 6.22 0.70
N ALA A 141 28.96 5.51 1.39
CA ALA A 141 28.93 5.42 2.83
C ALA A 141 29.82 4.30 3.39
N GLU A 142 30.68 3.65 2.58
CA GLU A 142 31.51 2.50 2.97
C GLU A 142 30.68 1.38 3.62
N ALA A 143 29.55 1.05 2.99
CA ALA A 143 28.74 -0.09 3.40
C ALA A 143 29.52 -1.40 3.20
N THR A 144 29.33 -2.35 4.12
CA THR A 144 29.93 -3.69 4.01
C THR A 144 29.18 -4.50 2.95
N ASP A 145 29.84 -5.44 2.29
CA ASP A 145 29.22 -6.31 1.26
C ASP A 145 27.95 -7.00 1.76
N LEU A 146 27.91 -7.40 3.04
CA LEU A 146 26.73 -7.98 3.68
C LEU A 146 25.55 -7.01 3.77
N GLU A 147 25.81 -5.71 3.98
CA GLU A 147 24.77 -4.68 4.00
C GLU A 147 24.18 -4.45 2.59
N ILE A 148 25.01 -4.58 1.55
CA ILE A 148 24.59 -4.50 0.14
C ILE A 148 23.73 -5.72 -0.22
N LEU A 149 24.16 -6.92 0.14
CA LEU A 149 23.41 -8.16 -0.10
C LEU A 149 22.04 -8.16 0.58
N ILE A 150 21.96 -7.66 1.82
CA ILE A 150 20.68 -7.49 2.53
C ILE A 150 19.76 -6.51 1.78
N PHE A 151 20.31 -5.42 1.25
CA PHE A 151 19.54 -4.46 0.46
C PHE A 151 19.05 -5.07 -0.86
N GLU A 152 19.84 -5.93 -1.50
CA GLU A 152 19.41 -6.69 -2.68
C GLU A 152 18.28 -7.66 -2.34
N CYS A 153 18.38 -8.38 -1.21
CA CYS A 153 17.28 -9.23 -0.71
C CYS A 153 15.98 -8.44 -0.51
N TRP A 154 16.05 -7.20 -0.03
CA TRP A 154 14.88 -6.33 0.11
C TRP A 154 14.28 -5.92 -1.23
N CYS A 155 15.11 -5.73 -2.26
CA CYS A 155 14.63 -5.45 -3.61
C CYS A 155 13.89 -6.65 -4.22
N ASP A 156 14.25 -7.86 -3.80
CA ASP A 156 13.63 -9.13 -4.23
C ASP A 156 12.49 -9.59 -3.29
N GLU A 157 11.93 -8.67 -2.49
CA GLU A 157 10.81 -8.88 -1.57
C GLU A 157 11.09 -9.83 -0.37
N ILE A 158 12.36 -10.11 -0.07
CA ILE A 158 12.78 -10.94 1.07
C ILE A 158 13.15 -10.04 2.26
N PHE A 159 12.22 -9.87 3.20
CA PHE A 159 12.38 -8.92 4.31
C PHE A 159 12.69 -9.56 5.67
N LYS A 160 12.32 -10.83 5.88
CA LYS A 160 12.48 -11.45 7.20
C LYS A 160 13.95 -11.81 7.43
N PRO A 161 14.55 -11.45 8.57
CA PRO A 161 15.95 -11.77 8.88
C PRO A 161 16.26 -13.26 8.79
N GLN A 162 15.29 -14.11 9.17
CA GLN A 162 15.40 -15.57 9.06
C GLN A 162 15.45 -16.03 7.59
N GLU A 163 14.57 -15.51 6.75
CA GLU A 163 14.53 -15.85 5.32
C GLU A 163 15.79 -15.33 4.59
N ILE A 164 16.29 -14.16 4.97
CA ILE A 164 17.55 -13.61 4.47
C ILE A 164 18.75 -14.46 4.93
N ALA A 165 18.74 -14.92 6.18
CA ALA A 165 19.77 -15.79 6.73
C ALA A 165 19.82 -17.13 6.00
N ASP A 166 18.65 -17.74 5.76
CA ASP A 166 18.50 -18.98 5.00
C ASP A 166 18.93 -18.79 3.54
N PHE A 167 18.60 -17.64 2.92
CA PHE A 167 18.96 -17.32 1.54
C PHE A 167 20.46 -17.05 1.35
N LEU A 168 21.10 -16.42 2.34
CA LEU A 168 22.53 -16.11 2.31
C LEU A 168 23.40 -17.21 2.93
N GLU A 169 22.80 -18.29 3.46
CA GLU A 169 23.46 -19.36 4.22
C GLU A 169 24.31 -18.83 5.40
N LEU A 170 23.83 -17.76 6.04
CA LEU A 170 24.53 -17.09 7.14
C LEU A 170 23.75 -17.22 8.45
N ASP A 171 24.46 -17.08 9.57
CA ASP A 171 23.81 -17.07 10.87
C ASP A 171 22.91 -15.82 11.04
N VAL A 172 21.71 -16.06 11.57
CA VAL A 172 20.67 -15.04 11.77
C VAL A 172 21.16 -13.88 12.63
N THR A 173 22.04 -14.12 13.60
CA THR A 173 22.60 -13.05 14.45
C THR A 173 23.49 -12.10 13.65
N THR A 174 24.20 -12.61 12.63
CA THR A 174 25.01 -11.81 11.72
C THR A 174 24.14 -10.91 10.85
N ILE A 175 23.00 -11.44 10.37
CA ILE A 175 21.99 -10.66 9.63
C ILE A 175 21.39 -9.56 10.50
N TYR A 176 21.01 -9.84 11.75
CA TYR A 176 20.51 -8.81 12.67
C TYR A 176 21.51 -7.68 12.92
N ASN A 177 22.79 -8.01 13.09
CA ASN A 177 23.85 -7.01 13.28
C ASN A 177 24.08 -6.17 12.02
N ALA A 178 24.06 -6.77 10.84
CA ALA A 178 24.17 -6.04 9.58
C ALA A 178 22.92 -5.19 9.28
N LEU A 179 21.71 -5.68 9.55
CA LEU A 179 20.46 -4.92 9.47
C LEU A 179 20.50 -3.66 10.33
N LYS A 180 20.97 -3.79 11.58
CA LYS A 180 21.09 -2.64 12.50
C LYS A 180 22.07 -1.60 11.97
N ARG A 181 23.18 -2.02 11.36
CA ARG A 181 24.16 -1.11 10.74
C ARG A 181 23.59 -0.46 9.48
N LEU A 182 22.94 -1.23 8.60
CA LEU A 182 22.27 -0.74 7.39
C LEU A 182 21.20 0.31 7.73
N GLN A 183 20.34 0.05 8.71
CA GLN A 183 19.31 1.00 9.18
C GLN A 183 19.92 2.30 9.73
N LYS A 184 21.03 2.21 10.45
CA LYS A 184 21.75 3.39 10.96
C LYS A 184 22.35 4.22 9.82
N ARG A 185 22.93 3.56 8.81
CA ARG A 185 23.49 4.22 7.61
C ARG A 185 22.40 4.85 6.75
N GLN A 186 21.27 4.16 6.54
CA GLN A 186 20.11 4.70 5.84
C GLN A 186 19.61 6.01 6.48
N LYS A 187 19.51 6.05 7.81
CA LYS A 187 19.15 7.29 8.53
C LYS A 187 20.13 8.44 8.32
N ASN A 188 21.42 8.14 8.12
CA ASN A 188 22.44 9.16 7.83
C ASN A 188 22.40 9.63 6.37
N ILE A 189 22.09 8.73 5.43
CA ILE A 189 21.96 9.03 4.00
C ILE A 189 20.70 9.85 3.71
N LEU A 190 19.59 9.61 4.43
CA LEU A 190 18.34 10.37 4.30
C LEU A 190 18.36 11.74 5.00
N ARG A 191 19.34 12.00 5.87
CA ARG A 191 19.47 13.27 6.61
C ARG A 191 20.38 14.30 5.93
N LYS A 192 21.10 13.91 4.88
CA LYS A 192 21.89 14.79 4.02
C LYS A 192 21.15 15.05 2.73
#